data_AF-A0A9D6DXA9-F1
#
_entry.id   AF-A0A9D6DXA9-F1
#
_cell.length_a   1.000
_cell.length_b   1.000
_cell.length_c   1.000
_cell.angle_alpha   90.00
_cell.angle_beta   90.00
_cell.angle_gamma   90.00
#
_symmetry.space_group_name_H-M   'P 1'
#
loop_
_entity.id
_entity.type
_entity.pdbx_description
1 polymer ?
#
loop_
_entity_poly.entity_id
_entity_poly.type
_entity_poly.pdbx_seq_one_letter_code
_entity_poly.pdbx_strand_id
1 'polypeptide(L)'
;MKKRLALTAMLAVSLSLAGCASLPKKFIRKKKTPAHVAQVVYLQQGGYVKQFSNEYYYKTHFTFWKSWHEEWLRWLGGNRKKVSRCAQESVNHLTEMIRYLSPEKQEELRPDLERLSRLALKAQSGEAGHSDQSMTRSELERIQRAVEGGFTYNKMKDYLLPETIDLAPPDAASAADSTDPAGPAAGSSAGQP
;
A
#
# COMPACT_ATOMS: atom_id res chain seq x y z
N MET A 1 -15.02 26.17 -71.99
CA MET A 1 -15.25 25.95 -70.54
C MET A 1 -14.93 24.50 -70.10
N LYS A 2 -15.41 23.47 -70.82
CA LYS A 2 -15.15 22.05 -70.51
C LYS A 2 -13.66 21.68 -70.34
N LYS A 3 -12.77 22.23 -71.19
CA LYS A 3 -11.31 22.01 -71.10
C LYS A 3 -10.67 22.61 -69.85
N ARG A 4 -11.18 23.74 -69.35
CA ARG A 4 -10.69 24.38 -68.12
C ARG A 4 -11.16 23.60 -66.89
N LEU A 5 -12.41 23.09 -66.92
CA LEU A 5 -12.97 22.26 -65.85
C LEU A 5 -12.23 20.92 -65.70
N ALA A 6 -11.87 20.30 -66.82
CA ALA A 6 -11.08 19.07 -66.84
C ALA A 6 -9.67 19.28 -66.26
N LEU A 7 -9.03 20.40 -66.56
CA LEU A 7 -7.70 20.73 -66.05
C LEU A 7 -7.70 20.98 -64.55
N THR A 8 -8.73 21.68 -64.03
CA THR A 8 -8.91 21.87 -62.58
C THR A 8 -9.22 20.57 -61.84
N ALA A 9 -10.01 19.68 -62.44
CA ALA A 9 -10.32 18.38 -61.83
C ALA A 9 -9.08 17.47 -61.79
N MET A 10 -8.28 17.44 -62.86
CA MET A 10 -7.05 16.66 -62.92
C MET A 10 -6.01 17.16 -61.91
N LEU A 11 -5.92 18.48 -61.71
CA LEU A 11 -5.04 19.08 -60.71
C LEU A 11 -5.48 18.71 -59.28
N ALA A 12 -6.78 18.78 -58.97
CA ALA A 12 -7.32 18.41 -57.65
C ALA A 12 -7.07 16.94 -57.29
N VAL A 13 -7.17 16.03 -58.28
CA VAL A 13 -6.85 14.62 -58.10
C VAL A 13 -5.36 14.43 -57.81
N SER A 14 -4.47 15.11 -58.54
CA SER A 14 -3.02 14.99 -58.31
C SER A 14 -2.56 15.48 -56.93
N LEU A 15 -3.20 16.51 -56.36
CA LEU A 15 -2.90 16.96 -54.99
C LEU A 15 -3.35 15.96 -53.92
N SER A 16 -4.38 15.16 -54.21
CA SER A 16 -4.90 14.16 -53.27
C SER A 16 -4.00 12.92 -53.18
N LEU A 17 -3.22 12.62 -54.23
CA LEU A 17 -2.26 11.51 -54.24
C LEU A 17 -0.90 11.85 -53.60
N ALA A 18 -0.59 13.13 -53.39
CA ALA A 18 0.68 13.55 -52.78
C ALA A 18 0.67 13.58 -51.22
N GLY A 19 -0.44 13.16 -50.59
CA GLY A 19 -0.69 13.31 -49.14
C GLY A 19 -0.24 12.18 -48.21
N CYS A 20 0.49 11.16 -48.67
CA CYS A 20 0.95 10.04 -47.82
C CYS A 20 2.44 10.11 -47.44
N ALA A 21 2.93 11.31 -47.12
CA ALA A 21 4.29 11.50 -46.66
C ALA A 21 4.39 11.27 -45.14
N SER A 22 5.00 10.13 -44.80
CA SER A 22 5.79 9.88 -43.59
C SER A 22 5.14 10.18 -42.24
N LEU A 23 4.49 9.16 -41.68
CA LEU A 23 4.38 9.02 -40.22
C LEU A 23 5.77 9.25 -39.61
N PRO A 24 5.97 10.27 -38.76
CA PRO A 24 7.25 10.48 -38.12
C PRO A 24 7.59 9.21 -37.35
N LYS A 25 8.73 8.62 -37.73
CA LYS A 25 9.38 7.47 -37.09
C LYS A 25 9.17 7.65 -35.59
N LYS A 26 8.27 6.83 -35.01
CA LYS A 26 7.91 6.87 -33.59
C LYS A 26 9.18 7.17 -32.81
N PHE A 27 9.13 8.16 -31.92
CA PHE A 27 10.15 8.41 -30.92
C PHE A 27 10.39 7.11 -30.14
N ILE A 28 11.21 6.22 -30.68
CA ILE A 28 11.75 5.07 -29.97
C ILE A 28 12.73 5.72 -29.02
N ARG A 29 12.23 6.05 -27.82
CA ARG A 29 13.07 6.48 -26.71
C ARG A 29 14.12 5.39 -26.54
N LYS A 30 15.35 5.64 -27.00
CA LYS A 30 16.49 4.77 -26.69
C LYS A 30 16.48 4.64 -25.17
N LYS A 31 16.30 3.41 -24.68
CA LYS A 31 16.42 3.13 -23.25
C LYS A 31 17.85 3.52 -22.89
N LYS A 32 18.04 4.66 -22.22
CA LYS A 32 19.30 4.91 -21.51
C LYS A 32 19.40 3.75 -20.54
N THR A 33 20.38 2.87 -20.73
CA THR A 33 20.78 1.96 -19.68
C THR A 33 21.07 2.85 -18.48
N PRO A 34 20.33 2.75 -17.37
CA PRO A 34 20.73 3.48 -16.18
C PRO A 34 22.15 3.01 -15.91
N ALA A 35 23.11 3.94 -15.88
CA ALA A 35 24.37 3.66 -15.22
C ALA A 35 23.96 3.16 -13.84
N HIS A 36 24.18 1.87 -13.59
CA HIS A 36 23.85 1.24 -12.32
C HIS A 36 24.81 1.84 -11.31
N VAL A 37 24.50 3.04 -10.84
CA VAL A 37 25.05 3.55 -9.60
C VAL A 37 24.50 2.58 -8.58
N ALA A 38 25.34 1.66 -8.13
CA ALA A 38 25.01 0.80 -7.03
C ALA A 38 24.69 1.75 -5.87
N GLN A 39 23.39 1.98 -5.62
CA GLN A 39 23.00 2.64 -4.39
C GLN A 39 23.50 1.72 -3.30
N VAL A 40 24.53 2.18 -2.60
CA VAL A 40 24.98 1.56 -1.36
C VAL A 40 23.84 1.80 -0.39
N VAL A 41 22.90 0.86 -0.36
CA VAL A 41 21.84 0.84 0.64
C VAL A 41 22.55 0.46 1.93
N TYR A 42 22.81 1.46 2.76
CA TYR A 42 23.24 1.24 4.13
C TYR A 42 22.07 0.61 4.88
N LEU A 43 21.98 -0.72 4.82
CA LEU A 43 21.14 -1.49 5.72
C LEU A 43 21.75 -1.30 7.11
N GLN A 44 21.11 -0.51 7.97
CA GLN A 44 21.45 -0.52 9.39
C GLN A 44 21.31 -1.96 9.86
N GLN A 45 22.43 -2.57 10.26
CA GLN A 45 22.45 -3.91 10.83
C GLN A 45 21.83 -3.82 12.24
N GLY A 46 20.53 -4.04 12.31
CA GLY A 46 19.75 -4.06 13.54
C GLY A 46 18.31 -4.47 13.23
N GLY A 47 17.64 -5.13 14.18
CA GLY A 47 16.20 -5.35 14.09
C GLY A 47 15.49 -4.00 13.88
N TYR A 48 14.36 -3.99 13.15
CA TYR A 48 13.63 -2.77 12.85
C TYR A 48 13.19 -2.08 14.15
N VAL A 49 13.97 -1.09 14.60
CA VAL A 49 13.65 -0.33 15.80
C VAL A 49 12.55 0.65 15.43
N LYS A 50 11.42 0.54 16.12
CA LYS A 50 10.32 1.46 15.97
C LYS A 50 10.80 2.86 16.38
N GLN A 51 10.89 3.77 15.41
CA GLN A 51 11.51 5.10 15.62
C GLN A 51 10.61 6.09 16.39
N PHE A 52 9.30 5.84 16.41
CA PHE A 52 8.31 6.76 16.99
C PHE A 52 7.31 6.04 17.90
N SER A 53 6.62 6.84 18.73
CA SER A 53 5.59 6.37 19.65
C SER A 53 4.44 5.64 18.96
N ASN A 54 3.80 4.71 19.66
CA ASN A 54 2.56 4.05 19.19
C ASN A 54 1.49 5.11 18.83
N GLU A 55 1.40 6.17 19.64
CA GLU A 55 0.50 7.28 19.41
C GLU A 55 0.74 8.00 18.08
N TYR A 56 2.02 8.21 17.73
CA TYR A 56 2.39 8.87 16.49
C TYR A 56 1.94 8.04 15.27
N TYR A 57 2.22 6.73 15.28
CA TYR A 57 1.80 5.84 14.19
C TYR A 57 0.28 5.78 14.10
N TYR A 58 -0.44 5.71 15.22
CA TYR A 58 -1.90 5.73 15.22
C TYR A 58 -2.46 7.00 14.56
N LYS A 59 -2.01 8.19 14.99
CA LYS A 59 -2.40 9.47 14.38
C LYS A 59 -2.11 9.53 12.89
N THR A 60 -0.93 9.04 12.51
CA THR A 60 -0.47 9.03 11.12
C THR A 60 -1.38 8.15 10.26
N HIS A 61 -1.63 6.90 10.69
CA HIS A 61 -2.49 5.98 9.97
C HIS A 61 -3.95 6.46 9.92
N PHE A 62 -4.48 7.04 11.00
CA PHE A 62 -5.81 7.64 10.99
C PHE A 62 -5.92 8.78 9.97
N THR A 63 -4.92 9.66 9.92
CA THR A 63 -4.89 10.79 8.97
C THR A 63 -4.80 10.29 7.53
N PHE A 64 -3.94 9.31 7.26
CA PHE A 64 -3.82 8.73 5.92
C PHE A 64 -5.07 7.97 5.51
N TRP A 65 -5.65 7.17 6.41
CA TRP A 65 -6.93 6.50 6.16
C TRP A 65 -8.00 7.52 5.76
N LYS A 66 -8.16 8.60 6.53
CA LYS A 66 -9.14 9.66 6.22
C LYS A 66 -8.92 10.27 4.84
N SER A 67 -7.67 10.64 4.52
CA SER A 67 -7.34 11.22 3.22
C SER A 67 -7.62 10.25 2.06
N TRP A 68 -7.24 8.98 2.18
CA TRP A 68 -7.47 7.97 1.14
C TRP A 68 -8.94 7.61 0.99
N HIS A 69 -9.69 7.59 2.09
CA HIS A 69 -11.12 7.30 2.10
C HIS A 69 -11.93 8.44 1.46
N GLU A 70 -11.60 9.69 1.76
CA GLU A 70 -12.17 10.86 1.09
C GLU A 70 -11.81 10.89 -0.41
N GLU A 71 -10.58 10.51 -0.76
CA GLU A 71 -10.18 10.41 -2.15
C GLU A 71 -10.96 9.29 -2.86
N TRP A 72 -11.21 8.15 -2.20
CA TRP A 72 -12.05 7.09 -2.75
C TRP A 72 -13.47 7.58 -3.03
N LEU A 73 -14.09 8.29 -2.08
CA LEU A 73 -15.41 8.91 -2.27
C LEU A 73 -15.46 9.92 -3.43
N ARG A 74 -14.37 10.67 -3.64
CA ARG A 74 -14.26 11.65 -4.74
C ARG A 74 -14.12 10.98 -6.10
N TRP A 75 -13.37 9.90 -6.18
CA TRP A 75 -13.08 9.21 -7.45
C TRP A 75 -14.07 8.09 -7.78
N LEU A 76 -15.08 7.86 -6.95
CA LEU A 76 -16.11 6.88 -7.21
C LEU A 76 -16.73 7.10 -8.60
N GLY A 77 -16.66 6.09 -9.46
CA GLY A 77 -17.12 6.16 -10.84
C GLY A 77 -16.19 6.81 -11.86
N GLY A 78 -15.02 7.26 -11.43
CA GLY A 78 -13.95 7.72 -12.31
C GLY A 78 -12.99 6.59 -12.72
N ASN A 79 -11.69 6.88 -12.67
CA ASN A 79 -10.65 5.96 -13.10
C ASN A 79 -10.56 4.72 -12.19
N ARG A 80 -10.89 3.53 -12.73
CA ARG A 80 -10.87 2.25 -12.01
C ARG A 80 -9.57 1.96 -11.28
N LYS A 81 -8.41 2.23 -11.89
CA LYS A 81 -7.10 1.99 -11.25
C LYS A 81 -6.92 2.87 -10.01
N LYS A 82 -7.39 4.11 -10.09
CA LYS A 82 -7.31 5.05 -8.98
C LYS A 82 -8.25 4.66 -7.86
N VAL A 83 -9.49 4.29 -8.18
CA VAL A 83 -10.47 3.78 -7.21
C VAL A 83 -9.92 2.55 -6.49
N SER A 84 -9.43 1.55 -7.23
CA SER A 84 -8.84 0.34 -6.66
C SER A 84 -7.65 0.63 -5.74
N ARG A 85 -6.76 1.57 -6.11
CA ARG A 85 -5.65 2.00 -5.25
C ARG A 85 -6.16 2.66 -3.96
N CYS A 86 -7.07 3.63 -4.07
CA CYS A 86 -7.61 4.32 -2.88
C CYS A 86 -8.32 3.33 -1.94
N ALA A 87 -9.04 2.36 -2.49
CA ALA A 87 -9.69 1.31 -1.73
C ALA A 87 -8.69 0.45 -0.96
N GLN A 88 -7.61 0.01 -1.63
CA GLN A 88 -6.57 -0.78 -0.99
C GLN A 88 -5.84 -0.01 0.12
N GLU A 89 -5.44 1.24 -0.13
CA GLU A 89 -4.75 2.06 0.87
C GLU A 89 -5.64 2.38 2.07
N SER A 90 -6.94 2.60 1.84
CA SER A 90 -7.91 2.80 2.93
C SER A 90 -7.98 1.56 3.83
N VAL A 91 -8.07 0.35 3.25
CA VAL A 91 -8.08 -0.90 4.03
C VAL A 91 -6.76 -1.11 4.76
N ASN A 92 -5.62 -0.87 4.09
CA ASN A 92 -4.29 -1.03 4.68
C ASN A 92 -4.13 -0.15 5.91
N HIS A 93 -4.42 1.16 5.80
CA HIS A 93 -4.25 2.08 6.92
C HIS A 93 -5.24 1.82 8.07
N LEU A 94 -6.47 1.38 7.77
CA LEU A 94 -7.41 0.98 8.82
C LEU A 94 -6.92 -0.28 9.56
N THR A 95 -6.35 -1.24 8.82
CA THR A 95 -5.77 -2.46 9.39
C THR A 95 -4.56 -2.15 10.27
N GLU A 96 -3.65 -1.27 9.81
CA GLU A 96 -2.51 -0.84 10.62
C GLU A 96 -2.96 -0.08 11.88
N MET A 97 -4.00 0.74 11.78
CA MET A 97 -4.55 1.46 12.92
C MET A 97 -5.08 0.51 14.01
N ILE A 98 -5.73 -0.58 13.63
CA ILE A 98 -6.25 -1.60 14.56
C ILE A 98 -5.14 -2.21 15.42
N ARG A 99 -3.94 -2.41 14.86
CA ARG A 99 -2.82 -3.03 15.59
C ARG A 99 -2.37 -2.26 16.82
N TYR A 100 -2.66 -0.96 16.90
CA TYR A 100 -2.26 -0.11 18.01
C TYR A 100 -3.35 0.06 19.08
N LEU A 101 -4.54 -0.47 18.85
CA LEU A 101 -5.68 -0.38 19.77
C LEU A 101 -5.71 -1.55 20.76
N SER A 102 -6.37 -1.36 21.90
CA SER A 102 -6.73 -2.43 22.83
C SER A 102 -7.63 -3.47 22.15
N PRO A 103 -7.58 -4.75 22.55
CA PRO A 103 -8.35 -5.82 21.89
C PRO A 103 -9.85 -5.55 21.87
N GLU A 104 -10.40 -4.91 22.90
CA GLU A 104 -11.81 -4.49 22.94
C GLU A 104 -12.16 -3.54 21.78
N LYS A 105 -11.33 -2.52 21.54
CA LYS A 105 -11.53 -1.56 20.46
C LYS A 105 -11.21 -2.15 19.08
N GLN A 106 -10.34 -3.14 19.01
CA GLN A 106 -10.11 -3.88 17.77
C GLN A 106 -11.37 -4.63 17.32
N GLU A 107 -12.06 -5.30 18.24
CA GLU A 107 -13.30 -6.02 17.94
C GLU A 107 -14.44 -5.05 17.54
N GLU A 108 -14.51 -3.87 18.16
CA GLU A 108 -15.48 -2.83 17.79
C GLU A 108 -15.26 -2.32 16.35
N LEU A 109 -14.01 -2.19 15.91
CA LEU A 109 -13.66 -1.69 14.58
C LEU A 109 -13.66 -2.76 13.47
N ARG A 110 -13.54 -4.04 13.84
CA ARG A 110 -13.52 -5.19 12.92
C ARG A 110 -14.70 -5.23 11.94
N PRO A 111 -15.97 -5.05 12.33
CA PRO A 111 -17.09 -5.07 11.38
C PRO A 111 -17.01 -3.95 10.33
N ASP A 112 -16.47 -2.78 10.69
CA ASP A 112 -16.23 -1.70 9.74
C ASP A 112 -15.10 -2.02 8.77
N LEU A 113 -14.02 -2.63 9.25
CA LEU A 113 -12.93 -3.11 8.40
C LEU A 113 -13.42 -4.17 7.41
N GLU A 114 -14.23 -5.14 7.85
CA GLU A 114 -14.76 -6.18 6.98
C GLU A 114 -15.68 -5.59 5.89
N ARG A 115 -16.55 -4.65 6.27
CA ARG A 115 -17.38 -3.91 5.31
C ARG A 115 -16.51 -3.18 4.28
N LEU A 116 -15.49 -2.44 4.74
CA LEU A 116 -14.58 -1.70 3.88
C LEU A 116 -13.81 -2.64 2.94
N SER A 117 -13.36 -3.78 3.44
CA SER A 117 -12.61 -4.80 2.69
C SER A 117 -13.46 -5.42 1.59
N ARG A 118 -14.73 -5.74 1.87
CA ARG A 118 -15.67 -6.23 0.84
C ARG A 118 -15.90 -5.19 -0.27
N LEU A 119 -16.05 -3.91 0.09
CA LEU A 119 -16.16 -2.83 -0.88
C LEU A 119 -14.88 -2.69 -1.70
N ALA A 120 -13.71 -2.84 -1.07
CA ALA A 120 -12.42 -2.77 -1.76
C ALA A 120 -12.26 -3.92 -2.76
N LEU A 121 -12.68 -5.14 -2.42
CA LEU A 121 -12.69 -6.27 -3.35
C LEU A 121 -13.61 -6.01 -4.55
N LYS A 122 -14.82 -5.48 -4.33
CA LYS A 122 -15.74 -5.08 -5.42
C LYS A 122 -15.14 -3.99 -6.32
N ALA A 123 -14.42 -3.04 -5.74
CA ALA A 123 -13.72 -2.00 -6.48
C ALA A 123 -12.57 -2.56 -7.33
N GLN A 124 -11.90 -3.62 -6.85
CA GLN A 124 -10.80 -4.30 -7.55
C GLN A 124 -11.30 -5.23 -8.66
N SER A 125 -12.37 -5.99 -8.43
CA SER A 125 -12.98 -6.87 -9.43
C SER A 125 -13.58 -6.08 -10.60
N GLY A 126 -13.90 -4.80 -10.40
CA GLY A 126 -14.52 -3.95 -11.40
C GLY A 126 -16.02 -4.24 -11.58
N GLU A 127 -16.61 -5.02 -10.66
CA GLU A 127 -18.04 -5.32 -10.60
C GLU A 127 -18.87 -4.12 -10.14
N ALA A 128 -18.22 -3.10 -9.56
CA ALA A 128 -18.85 -1.83 -9.20
C ALA A 128 -19.26 -1.05 -10.47
N GLY A 129 -20.37 -1.44 -11.08
CA GLY A 129 -21.01 -0.74 -12.20
C GLY A 129 -21.56 0.62 -11.78
N HIS A 130 -21.97 1.43 -12.77
CA HIS A 130 -22.56 2.75 -12.51
C HIS A 130 -23.84 2.69 -11.64
N SER A 131 -24.62 1.60 -11.72
CA SER A 131 -25.81 1.38 -10.89
C SER A 131 -25.50 1.34 -9.38
N ASP A 132 -24.35 0.80 -9.01
CA ASP A 132 -24.02 0.47 -7.62
C ASP A 132 -23.27 1.60 -6.91
N GLN A 133 -22.97 2.68 -7.63
CA GLN A 133 -22.19 3.80 -7.11
C GLN A 133 -22.90 4.51 -5.96
N SER A 134 -24.21 4.75 -6.08
CA SER A 134 -24.97 5.42 -5.01
C SER A 134 -24.96 4.60 -3.72
N MET A 135 -25.16 3.29 -3.84
CA MET A 135 -25.12 2.36 -2.70
C MET A 135 -23.71 2.31 -2.10
N THR A 136 -22.69 2.10 -2.94
CA THR A 136 -21.28 2.04 -2.50
C THR A 136 -20.88 3.33 -1.79
N ARG A 137 -21.26 4.50 -2.34
CA ARG A 137 -21.01 5.80 -1.72
C ARG A 137 -21.64 5.88 -0.33
N SER A 138 -22.92 5.51 -0.23
CA SER A 138 -23.66 5.54 1.04
C SER A 138 -23.01 4.64 2.10
N GLU A 139 -22.52 3.46 1.71
CA GLU A 139 -21.79 2.57 2.61
C GLU A 139 -20.44 3.15 3.04
N LEU A 140 -19.66 3.70 2.10
CA LEU A 140 -18.38 4.36 2.41
C LEU A 140 -18.57 5.54 3.37
N GLU A 141 -19.58 6.39 3.16
CA GLU A 141 -19.88 7.49 4.07
C GLU A 141 -20.36 7.00 5.44
N ARG A 142 -21.10 5.89 5.50
CA ARG A 142 -21.49 5.27 6.78
C ARG A 142 -20.27 4.82 7.57
N ILE A 143 -19.34 4.12 6.91
CA ILE A 143 -18.07 3.70 7.53
C ILE A 143 -17.27 4.92 7.98
N GLN A 144 -17.19 5.96 7.14
CA GLN A 144 -16.49 7.19 7.49
C GLN A 144 -17.03 7.81 8.79
N ARG A 145 -18.36 7.96 8.89
CA ARG A 145 -19.01 8.52 10.09
C ARG A 145 -18.78 7.65 11.32
N ALA A 146 -18.85 6.33 11.19
CA ALA A 146 -18.60 5.41 12.30
C ALA A 146 -17.16 5.51 12.81
N VAL A 147 -16.18 5.46 11.89
CA VAL A 147 -14.76 5.51 12.24
C VAL A 147 -14.35 6.89 12.76
N GLU A 148 -14.74 7.99 12.12
CA GLU A 148 -14.42 9.34 12.62
C GLU A 148 -15.14 9.63 13.96
N GLY A 149 -16.36 9.15 14.11
CA GLY A 149 -17.16 9.30 15.33
C GLY A 149 -16.59 8.54 16.53
N GLY A 150 -16.12 7.31 16.32
CA GLY A 150 -15.63 6.43 17.40
C GLY A 150 -14.12 6.52 17.65
N PHE A 151 -13.33 6.62 16.58
CA PHE A 151 -11.90 6.29 16.59
C PHE A 151 -10.99 7.50 16.33
N THR A 152 -11.47 8.71 16.61
CA THR A 152 -10.59 9.89 16.65
C THR A 152 -9.56 9.73 17.77
N TYR A 153 -8.29 10.14 17.55
CA TYR A 153 -7.21 10.03 18.53
C TYR A 153 -7.59 10.52 19.94
N ASN A 154 -8.27 11.67 20.04
CA ASN A 154 -8.67 12.24 21.33
C ASN A 154 -9.53 11.29 22.18
N LYS A 155 -10.28 10.39 21.54
CA LYS A 155 -11.12 9.37 22.21
C LYS A 155 -10.38 8.07 22.45
N MET A 156 -9.33 7.80 21.67
CA MET A 156 -8.62 6.51 21.66
C MET A 156 -7.30 6.52 22.41
N LYS A 157 -6.78 7.70 22.80
CA LYS A 157 -5.49 7.85 23.50
C LYS A 157 -5.34 6.93 24.73
N ASP A 158 -6.42 6.70 25.48
CA ASP A 158 -6.43 5.90 26.70
C ASP A 158 -6.56 4.38 26.41
N TYR A 159 -6.87 4.02 25.16
CA TYR A 159 -7.04 2.66 24.67
C TYR A 159 -5.89 2.22 23.75
N LEU A 160 -4.82 3.01 23.66
CA LEU A 160 -3.64 2.64 22.89
C LEU A 160 -2.79 1.65 23.69
N LEU A 161 -2.23 0.67 22.99
CA LEU A 161 -1.29 -0.26 23.60
C LEU A 161 -0.06 0.51 24.11
N PRO A 162 0.43 0.20 25.33
CA PRO A 162 1.65 0.82 25.85
C PRO A 162 2.81 0.54 24.89
N GLU A 163 3.76 1.48 24.82
CA GLU A 163 4.96 1.28 24.04
C GLU A 163 5.76 0.12 24.64
N THR A 164 5.66 -1.07 24.05
CA THR A 164 6.70 -2.06 24.18
C THR A 164 7.88 -1.53 23.38
N ILE A 165 8.62 -0.62 24.00
CA ILE A 165 9.94 -0.25 23.53
C ILE A 165 10.77 -1.52 23.71
N ASP A 166 10.96 -2.28 22.64
CA ASP A 166 11.87 -3.42 22.61
C ASP A 166 13.31 -2.87 22.61
N LEU A 167 13.73 -2.31 23.75
CA LEU A 167 15.10 -1.92 24.07
C LEU A 167 15.86 -3.15 24.58
N ALA A 168 15.87 -4.24 23.81
CA ALA A 168 16.80 -5.34 24.04
C ALA A 168 18.01 -5.16 23.11
N PRO A 169 19.18 -4.72 23.62
CA PRO A 169 20.43 -4.97 22.92
C PRO A 169 20.62 -6.50 22.82
N PRO A 170 20.99 -7.04 21.65
CA PRO A 170 21.14 -8.49 21.45
C PRO A 170 22.27 -9.17 22.25
N ASP A 171 22.99 -8.45 23.11
CA ASP A 171 24.23 -8.95 23.72
C ASP A 171 24.14 -9.26 25.23
N ALA A 172 22.97 -9.15 25.88
CA ALA A 172 22.87 -9.35 27.33
C ALA A 172 22.29 -10.71 27.78
N ALA A 173 21.77 -11.54 26.87
CA ALA A 173 21.09 -12.79 27.25
C ALA A 173 21.93 -14.08 27.06
N SER A 174 23.16 -14.01 26.52
CA SER A 174 24.00 -15.20 26.30
C SER A 174 25.24 -15.28 27.20
N ALA A 175 25.39 -14.42 28.21
CA ALA A 175 26.56 -14.37 29.08
C ALA A 175 26.33 -14.94 30.50
N ALA A 176 25.21 -15.63 30.75
CA ALA A 176 24.88 -16.17 32.06
C ALA A 176 24.38 -17.62 31.99
N ASP A 177 25.12 -18.51 31.32
CA ASP A 177 25.11 -19.94 31.66
C ASP A 177 26.37 -20.67 31.17
N SER A 178 27.54 -20.22 31.65
CA SER A 178 28.78 -21.00 31.54
C SER A 178 29.39 -21.10 32.94
N THR A 179 28.87 -22.01 33.74
CA THR A 179 29.60 -22.52 34.90
C THR A 179 30.13 -23.90 34.55
N ASP A 180 31.37 -23.93 34.07
CA ASP A 180 32.21 -25.13 34.08
C ASP A 180 32.31 -25.69 35.50
N PRO A 181 32.33 -27.02 35.65
CA PRO A 181 33.26 -27.61 36.59
C PRO A 181 34.29 -28.48 35.86
N ALA A 182 35.54 -28.17 36.18
CA ALA A 182 36.75 -28.88 35.81
C ALA A 182 36.63 -30.42 35.89
N GLY A 183 37.28 -31.10 34.94
CA GLY A 183 37.63 -32.52 35.06
C GLY A 183 38.57 -32.80 36.24
N PRO A 184 39.00 -34.07 36.49
CA PRO A 184 39.78 -34.78 35.48
C PRO A 184 39.66 -36.33 35.45
N ALA A 185 40.24 -36.89 34.37
CA ALA A 185 41.08 -38.09 34.30
C ALA A 185 40.52 -39.53 34.52
N ALA A 186 40.66 -40.31 33.44
CA ALA A 186 41.38 -41.60 33.34
C ALA A 186 40.71 -42.95 33.70
N GLY A 187 40.88 -43.91 32.76
CA GLY A 187 40.96 -45.36 33.00
C GLY A 187 39.70 -46.15 32.60
N SER A 188 39.63 -46.83 31.45
CA SER A 188 40.28 -48.10 31.02
C SER A 188 39.47 -49.37 31.33
N SER A 189 39.37 -50.22 30.29
CA SER A 189 38.94 -51.64 30.25
C SER A 189 37.43 -51.93 30.39
N ALA A 190 36.85 -53.01 29.89
CA ALA A 190 37.09 -53.98 28.81
C ALA A 190 35.93 -55.00 28.93
N GLY A 191 35.54 -55.65 27.83
CA GLY A 191 35.06 -57.03 27.89
C GLY A 191 33.56 -57.28 28.07
N GLN A 192 33.00 -57.96 27.07
CA GLN A 192 31.71 -58.65 27.02
C GLN A 192 31.54 -59.72 28.12
N PRO A 193 30.33 -60.27 28.26
CA PRO A 193 30.09 -61.60 27.66
C PRO A 193 28.99 -61.61 26.58
#